data_AF-A0A5C7QCZ6-F1
#
_entry.id   AF-A0A5C7QCZ6-F1
#
_cell.length_a   1.000
_cell.length_b   1.000
_cell.length_c   1.000
_cell.angle_alpha   90.00
_cell.angle_beta   90.00
_cell.angle_gamma   90.00
#
_symmetry.space_group_name_H-M   'P 1'
#
loop_
_entity.id
_entity.type
_entity.pdbx_description
1 polymer ?
#
loop_
_entity_poly.entity_id
_entity_poly.type
_entity_poly.pdbx_seq_one_letter_code
_entity_poly.pdbx_strand_id
1 'polypeptide(L)'
;MNFFTGDSLWLAGLLWALAVAATIADWLQTLTIAKHPDLFTEFNPILGKHPSVARVNIYFASFIILFSALFVLMLAEKMLFIPMWMVGAIFGMECCVVWMNYRNKIWFDDL
;
A
#
# COMPACT_ATOMS: atom_id res chain seq x y z
N MET A 1 29.68 8.76 -5.36
CA MET A 1 28.71 9.64 -4.68
C MET A 1 28.23 8.89 -3.44
N ASN A 2 28.51 9.37 -2.23
CA ASN A 2 28.09 8.68 -1.00
C ASN A 2 26.60 8.96 -0.78
N PHE A 3 25.75 8.00 -1.15
CA PHE A 3 24.29 8.08 -1.00
C PHE A 3 23.82 7.85 0.45
N PHE A 4 24.73 7.70 1.42
CA PHE A 4 24.46 7.43 2.84
C PHE A 4 24.73 8.66 3.70
N THR A 5 24.06 9.77 3.39
CA THR A 5 24.03 10.94 4.26
C THR A 5 22.82 10.85 5.19
N GLY A 6 22.81 11.61 6.29
CA GLY A 6 21.63 11.65 7.17
C GLY A 6 20.36 12.03 6.41
N ASP A 7 20.47 12.96 5.45
CA ASP A 7 19.36 13.45 4.65
C ASP A 7 18.70 12.36 3.79
N SER A 8 19.49 11.44 3.22
CA SER A 8 18.94 10.38 2.36
C SER A 8 18.18 9.32 3.17
N LEU A 9 18.59 9.06 4.42
CA LEU A 9 17.88 8.16 5.33
C LEU A 9 16.52 8.73 5.76
N TRP A 10 16.47 10.04 6.05
CA TRP A 10 15.21 10.72 6.37
C TRP A 10 14.22 10.69 5.19
N LEU A 11 14.70 10.95 3.99
CA LEU A 11 13.87 10.87 2.78
C LEU A 11 13.33 9.46 2.55
N ALA A 12 14.17 8.43 2.69
CA ALA A 12 13.74 7.03 2.57
C ALA A 12 12.66 6.68 3.62
N GLY A 13 12.85 7.10 4.88
CA GLY A 13 11.88 6.89 5.95
C GLY A 13 10.55 7.61 5.70
N LEU A 14 10.60 8.86 5.21
CA LEU A 14 9.40 9.63 4.87
C LEU A 14 8.62 8.98 3.72
N LEU A 15 9.32 8.58 2.64
CA LEU A 15 8.70 7.87 1.53
C LEU A 15 8.05 6.56 1.99
N TRP A 16 8.71 5.83 2.89
CA TRP A 16 8.16 4.60 3.45
C TRP A 16 6.89 4.86 4.27
N ALA A 17 6.89 5.90 5.12
CA ALA A 17 5.71 6.27 5.89
C ALA A 17 4.52 6.65 5.00
N LEU A 18 4.77 7.40 3.92
CA LEU A 18 3.75 7.76 2.94
C LEU A 18 3.20 6.53 2.19
N ALA A 19 4.06 5.60 1.80
CA ALA A 19 3.65 4.34 1.18
C ALA A 19 2.74 3.52 2.11
N VAL A 20 3.13 3.36 3.37
CA VAL A 20 2.30 2.67 4.37
C VAL A 20 0.95 3.36 4.57
N ALA A 21 0.93 4.69 4.62
CA ALA A 21 -0.32 5.44 4.75
C ALA A 21 -1.26 5.23 3.55
N ALA A 22 -0.71 5.22 2.33
CA ALA A 22 -1.48 4.93 1.12
C ALA A 22 -2.04 3.50 1.12
N THR A 23 -1.22 2.50 1.49
CA THR A 23 -1.65 1.10 1.63
C THR A 23 -2.73 0.94 2.70
N ILE A 24 -2.66 1.66 3.83
CA ILE A 24 -3.73 1.64 4.85
C ILE A 24 -5.03 2.22 4.28
N ALA A 25 -4.95 3.30 3.50
CA ALA A 25 -6.12 3.87 2.85
C ALA A 25 -6.76 2.87 1.86
N ASP A 26 -5.96 2.19 1.03
CA ASP A 26 -6.45 1.15 0.13
C ASP A 26 -7.05 -0.05 0.88
N TRP A 27 -6.42 -0.46 1.99
CA TRP A 27 -6.93 -1.52 2.85
C TRP A 27 -8.33 -1.18 3.38
N LEU A 28 -8.53 0.04 3.89
CA LEU A 28 -9.84 0.47 4.38
C LEU A 28 -10.90 0.47 3.27
N GLN A 29 -10.54 0.85 2.05
CA GLN A 29 -11.44 0.80 0.90
C GLN A 29 -11.82 -0.63 0.53
N THR A 30 -10.83 -1.50 0.44
CA THR A 30 -11.02 -2.92 0.13
C THR A 30 -11.90 -3.59 1.19
N LEU A 31 -11.78 -3.19 2.45
CA LEU A 31 -12.67 -3.66 3.52
C LEU A 31 -14.13 -3.24 3.32
N THR A 32 -14.38 -2.03 2.83
CA THR A 32 -15.73 -1.58 2.46
C THR A 32 -16.29 -2.41 1.31
N ILE A 33 -15.50 -2.66 0.26
CA ILE A 33 -15.88 -3.53 -0.87
C ILE A 33 -16.22 -4.94 -0.39
N ALA A 34 -15.40 -5.50 0.51
CA ALA A 34 -15.62 -6.84 1.07
C ALA A 34 -16.88 -6.94 1.94
N LYS A 35 -17.33 -5.83 2.55
CA LYS A 35 -18.54 -5.77 3.39
C LYS A 35 -19.81 -5.55 2.57
N HIS A 36 -19.71 -4.96 1.39
CA HIS A 36 -20.83 -4.67 0.48
C HIS A 36 -20.64 -5.33 -0.89
N PRO A 37 -20.55 -6.69 -0.95
CA PRO A 37 -20.26 -7.41 -2.19
C PRO A 37 -21.38 -7.33 -3.24
N ASP A 38 -22.59 -6.93 -2.83
CA ASP A 38 -23.74 -6.67 -3.68
C ASP A 38 -23.65 -5.31 -4.40
N LEU A 39 -22.89 -4.36 -3.84
CA LEU A 39 -22.70 -3.02 -4.39
C LEU A 39 -21.38 -2.88 -5.15
N PHE A 40 -20.32 -3.54 -4.69
CA PHE A 40 -18.97 -3.36 -5.20
C PHE A 40 -18.29 -4.67 -5.59
N THR A 41 -17.36 -4.58 -6.54
CA THR A 41 -16.51 -5.69 -6.97
C THR A 41 -15.05 -5.30 -6.84
N GLU A 42 -14.26 -6.19 -6.24
CA GLU A 42 -12.82 -6.03 -6.12
C GLU A 42 -12.12 -6.37 -7.46
N PHE A 43 -11.22 -5.50 -7.91
CA PHE A 43 -10.46 -5.69 -9.14
C PHE A 43 -9.13 -6.40 -8.91
N ASN A 44 -8.63 -6.41 -7.68
CA ASN A 44 -7.40 -7.09 -7.31
C ASN A 44 -7.52 -8.61 -7.58
N PRO A 45 -6.78 -9.15 -8.56
CA PRO A 45 -6.88 -10.56 -8.93
C PRO A 45 -6.47 -11.52 -7.80
N ILE A 46 -5.60 -11.05 -6.88
CA ILE A 46 -5.11 -11.85 -5.76
C ILE A 46 -6.20 -12.04 -4.71
N LEU A 47 -7.02 -11.02 -4.48
CA LEU A 47 -8.13 -11.06 -3.53
C LEU A 47 -9.36 -11.77 -4.14
N GLY A 48 -9.52 -11.66 -5.45
CA GLY A 48 -10.71 -12.13 -6.17
C GLY A 48 -11.86 -11.13 -6.06
N LYS A 49 -12.95 -11.37 -6.81
CA LYS A 49 -14.05 -10.40 -7.00
C LYS A 49 -14.80 -10.00 -5.73
N HIS A 50 -15.02 -10.95 -4.81
CA HIS A 50 -15.73 -10.72 -3.55
C HIS A 50 -14.92 -11.35 -2.42
N PRO A 51 -13.84 -10.69 -1.97
CA PRO A 51 -12.99 -11.24 -0.93
C PRO A 51 -13.72 -11.21 0.41
N SER A 52 -13.42 -12.17 1.28
CA SER A 52 -13.85 -12.08 2.68
C SER A 52 -12.99 -11.05 3.42
N VAL A 53 -13.55 -10.41 4.45
CA VAL A 53 -12.83 -9.47 5.34
C VAL A 53 -11.54 -10.08 5.89
N ALA A 54 -11.56 -11.35 6.27
CA ALA A 54 -10.37 -12.05 6.75
C ALA A 54 -9.27 -12.16 5.68
N ARG A 55 -9.65 -12.45 4.42
CA ARG A 55 -8.70 -12.51 3.29
C ARG A 55 -8.07 -11.15 3.02
N VAL A 56 -8.87 -10.09 3.04
CA VAL A 56 -8.39 -8.70 2.89
C VAL A 56 -7.37 -8.37 3.98
N ASN A 57 -7.71 -8.64 5.25
CA ASN A 57 -6.82 -8.37 6.36
C ASN A 57 -5.49 -9.12 6.27
N ILE A 58 -5.54 -10.43 5.95
CA ILE A 58 -4.32 -11.24 5.79
C ILE A 58 -3.46 -10.68 4.65
N TYR A 59 -4.06 -10.33 3.52
CA TYR A 59 -3.33 -9.82 2.36
C TYR A 59 -2.58 -8.53 2.68
N PHE A 60 -3.27 -7.49 3.17
CA PHE A 60 -2.65 -6.20 3.45
C PHE A 60 -1.69 -6.25 4.63
N ALA A 61 -2.00 -6.99 5.70
CA ALA A 61 -1.07 -7.19 6.80
C ALA A 61 0.22 -7.89 6.33
N SER A 62 0.09 -8.95 5.52
CA SER A 62 1.24 -9.67 4.97
C SER A 62 2.08 -8.77 4.06
N PHE A 63 1.41 -7.94 3.24
CA PHE A 63 2.06 -6.98 2.37
C PHE A 63 2.88 -5.97 3.17
N ILE A 64 2.28 -5.29 4.15
CA ILE A 64 2.96 -4.29 4.99
C ILE A 64 4.16 -4.93 5.71
N ILE A 65 3.99 -6.12 6.30
CA ILE A 65 5.07 -6.81 7.03
C ILE A 65 6.23 -7.16 6.09
N LEU A 66 5.93 -7.80 4.95
CA LEU A 66 6.94 -8.22 4.00
C LEU A 66 7.75 -7.03 3.47
N PHE A 67 7.07 -5.98 3.03
CA PHE A 67 7.73 -4.81 2.47
C PHE A 67 8.45 -3.98 3.55
N SER A 68 7.95 -3.93 4.78
CA SER A 68 8.69 -3.35 5.93
C SER A 68 9.99 -4.09 6.17
N ALA A 69 9.95 -5.43 6.20
CA ALA A 69 11.13 -6.25 6.44
C ALA A 69 12.16 -6.08 5.31
N LEU A 70 11.71 -6.11 4.05
CA LEU A 70 12.58 -5.87 2.90
C LEU A 70 13.22 -4.47 2.95
N PHE A 71 12.45 -3.43 3.28
CA PHE A 71 12.95 -2.07 3.43
C PHE A 71 14.06 -2.00 4.49
N VAL A 72 13.84 -2.56 5.67
CA VAL A 72 14.84 -2.59 6.76
C VAL A 72 16.09 -3.37 6.36
N LEU A 73 15.95 -4.55 5.73
CA LEU A 73 17.08 -5.35 5.27
C LEU A 73 17.90 -4.61 4.20
N MET A 74 17.24 -3.93 3.26
CA MET A 74 17.93 -3.15 2.23
C MET A 74 18.64 -1.90 2.80
N LEU A 75 18.08 -1.28 3.84
CA LEU A 75 18.77 -0.20 4.56
C LEU A 75 20.02 -0.72 5.27
N ALA A 76 19.94 -1.90 5.91
CA ALA A 76 21.07 -2.52 6.60
C ALA A 76 22.24 -2.84 5.64
N GLU A 77 21.92 -3.36 4.45
CA GLU A 77 22.90 -3.66 3.39
C GLU A 77 23.37 -2.44 2.60
N LYS A 78 22.98 -1.23 3.03
CA LYS A 78 23.35 0.02 2.38
C LYS A 78 22.98 0.05 0.88
N MET A 79 21.80 -0.47 0.53
CA MET A 79 21.29 -0.50 -0.85
C MET A 79 20.29 0.63 -1.14
N LEU A 80 20.44 1.83 -0.57
CA LEU A 80 19.40 2.88 -0.44
C LEU A 80 18.61 3.23 -1.71
N PHE A 81 19.24 3.11 -2.89
CA PHE A 81 18.60 3.42 -4.16
C PHE A 81 17.43 2.47 -4.50
N ILE A 82 17.61 1.17 -4.25
CA ILE A 82 16.60 0.14 -4.55
C ILE A 82 15.31 0.33 -3.72
N PRO A 83 15.34 0.46 -2.39
CA PRO A 83 14.14 0.68 -1.60
C PRO A 83 13.47 2.01 -1.96
N MET A 84 14.20 3.08 -2.29
CA MET A 84 13.56 4.34 -2.71
C MET A 84 12.69 4.18 -3.96
N TRP A 85 13.18 3.49 -4.99
CA TRP A 85 12.39 3.22 -6.21
C TRP A 85 11.23 2.26 -5.94
N MET A 86 11.46 1.21 -5.15
CA MET A 86 10.39 0.27 -4.79
C MET A 86 9.27 0.96 -4.01
N VAL A 87 9.63 1.75 -3.01
CA VAL A 87 8.67 2.48 -2.17
C VAL A 87 7.92 3.54 -2.99
N GLY A 88 8.61 4.26 -3.87
CA GLY A 88 7.96 5.19 -4.79
C GLY A 88 6.97 4.50 -5.74
N ALA A 89 7.32 3.31 -6.26
CA ALA A 89 6.45 2.52 -7.13
C ALA A 89 5.21 1.99 -6.38
N ILE A 90 5.39 1.48 -5.16
CA ILE A 90 4.28 1.03 -4.29
C ILE A 90 3.35 2.20 -3.99
N PHE A 91 3.90 3.31 -3.49
CA PHE A 91 3.11 4.51 -3.19
C PHE A 91 2.32 5.00 -4.41
N GLY A 92 2.96 5.07 -5.59
CA GLY A 92 2.29 5.48 -6.82
C GLY A 92 1.16 4.55 -7.24
N MET A 93 1.35 3.24 -7.13
CA MET A 93 0.32 2.24 -7.40
C MET A 93 -0.87 2.40 -6.45
N GLU A 94 -0.60 2.46 -5.14
CA GLU A 94 -1.61 2.56 -4.08
C GLU A 94 -2.43 3.84 -4.22
N CYS A 95 -1.77 4.98 -4.47
CA CYS A 95 -2.48 6.25 -4.74
C CYS A 95 -3.35 6.16 -6.01
N CYS A 96 -2.90 5.45 -7.04
CA CYS A 96 -3.69 5.25 -8.26
C CYS A 96 -4.94 4.42 -7.97
N VAL A 97 -4.81 3.33 -7.20
CA VAL A 97 -5.95 2.49 -6.79
C VAL A 97 -6.92 3.28 -5.93
N VAL A 98 -6.43 3.99 -4.91
CA VAL A 98 -7.23 4.86 -4.05
C VAL A 98 -7.99 5.91 -4.86
N TRP A 99 -7.33 6.52 -5.84
CA TRP A 99 -7.94 7.50 -6.74
C TRP A 99 -9.01 6.88 -7.65
N MET A 100 -8.75 5.70 -8.22
CA MET A 100 -9.71 4.98 -9.05
C MET A 100 -10.96 4.59 -8.24
N ASN A 101 -10.78 4.11 -7.01
CA ASN A 101 -11.86 3.76 -6.09
C ASN A 101 -12.67 4.99 -5.66
N TYR A 102 -12.00 6.12 -5.39
CA TYR A 102 -12.66 7.39 -5.12
C TYR A 102 -13.51 7.86 -6.32
N ARG A 103 -12.96 7.78 -7.53
CA ARG A 103 -13.68 8.10 -8.78
C ARG A 103 -14.91 7.20 -8.98
N ASN A 104 -14.83 5.94 -8.56
CA ASN A 104 -15.92 4.98 -8.62
C ASN A 104 -16.93 5.12 -7.46
N LYS A 105 -16.82 6.16 -6.63
CA LYS A 105 -17.75 6.53 -5.55
C LYS A 105 -17.95 5.50 -4.43
N ILE A 106 -16.99 4.60 -4.23
CA ILE A 106 -17.05 3.57 -3.16
C ILE A 106 -17.18 4.17 -1.74
N TRP A 107 -16.94 5.48 -1.56
CA TRP A 107 -17.01 6.20 -0.28
C TRP A 107 -18.31 7.00 -0.03
N PHE A 108 -19.16 7.22 -1.04
CA PHE A 108 -20.20 8.26 -0.95
C PHE A 108 -21.62 7.75 -0.69
N ASP A 109 -21.82 6.43 -0.65
CA ASP A 109 -23.17 5.86 -0.52
C ASP A 109 -23.52 5.46 0.93
N ASP A 110 -22.55 5.49 1.85
CA ASP A 110 -22.71 5.11 3.26
C ASP A 110 -22.67 6.30 4.27
N LEU A 111 -22.71 7.56 3.79
CA LEU A 111 -22.80 8.79 4.61
C LEU A 111 -24.10 9.54 4.40
#